data_AF-V6I3P5-F1
#
_entry.id   AF-V6I3P5-F1
#
_cell.length_a   1.000
_cell.length_b   1.000
_cell.length_c   1.000
_cell.angle_alpha   90.00
_cell.angle_beta   90.00
_cell.angle_gamma   90.00
#
_symmetry.space_group_name_H-M   'P 1'
#
loop_
_entity.id
_entity.type
_entity.pdbx_description
1 polymer ?
#
loop_
_entity_poly.entity_id
_entity_poly.type
_entity_poly.pdbx_seq_one_letter_code
_entity_poly.pdbx_strand_id
1 'polypeptide(L)'
;MKKKSRILKYRFRAEDFYKILKSQKGKCFLTGRDVYPVDALNEHILPLRKGGEHEFKNICLVISPLAKLKRYFTEEEIVHMAADILKFKGEKYGYTLERPNGRRK
;
A
#
# COMPACT_ATOMS: atom_id res chain seq x y z
N MET A 1 14.66 -12.28 -40.91
CA MET A 1 14.61 -12.61 -39.47
C MET A 1 14.08 -11.40 -38.71
N LYS A 2 12.84 -11.43 -38.21
CA LYS A 2 12.26 -10.33 -37.42
C LYS A 2 12.94 -10.29 -36.05
N LYS A 3 13.60 -9.16 -35.70
CA LYS A 3 14.15 -8.92 -34.36
C LYS A 3 12.99 -9.03 -33.35
N LYS A 4 12.96 -10.10 -32.55
CA LYS A 4 12.08 -10.18 -31.36
C LYS A 4 12.43 -8.99 -30.47
N SER A 5 11.53 -8.02 -30.35
CA SER A 5 11.67 -6.98 -29.34
C SER A 5 11.69 -7.69 -27.99
N ARG A 6 12.77 -7.54 -27.22
CA ARG A 6 12.77 -7.98 -25.83
C ARG A 6 11.68 -7.16 -25.14
N ILE A 7 10.65 -7.81 -24.63
CA ILE A 7 9.67 -7.17 -23.75
C ILE A 7 10.48 -6.54 -22.61
N LEU A 8 10.51 -5.21 -22.55
CA LEU A 8 11.21 -4.49 -21.50
C LEU A 8 10.44 -4.74 -20.20
N LYS A 9 10.96 -5.65 -19.36
CA LYS A 9 10.43 -5.88 -18.02
C LYS A 9 10.57 -4.59 -17.21
N TYR A 10 9.47 -4.12 -16.61
CA TYR A 10 9.50 -2.94 -15.76
C TYR A 10 10.51 -3.12 -14.62
N ARG A 11 11.24 -2.05 -14.33
CA ARG A 11 12.20 -1.97 -13.24
C ARG A 11 12.01 -0.64 -12.55
N PHE A 12 11.71 -0.68 -11.25
CA PHE A 12 11.56 0.50 -10.42
C PHE A 12 12.86 1.31 -10.36
N ARG A 13 12.77 2.62 -10.59
CA ARG A 13 13.90 3.56 -10.57
C ARG A 13 13.66 4.72 -9.59
N ALA A 14 14.70 5.49 -9.31
CA ALA A 14 14.61 6.69 -8.47
C ALA A 14 13.60 7.72 -9.00
N GLU A 15 13.48 7.86 -10.32
CA GLU A 15 12.46 8.74 -10.92
C GLU A 15 11.03 8.28 -10.61
N ASP A 16 10.80 6.96 -10.62
CA ASP A 16 9.49 6.39 -10.27
C ASP A 16 9.17 6.66 -8.80
N PHE A 17 10.17 6.52 -7.92
CA PHE A 17 10.04 6.86 -6.51
C PHE A 17 9.52 8.29 -6.31
N TYR A 18 10.18 9.30 -6.91
CA TYR A 18 9.75 10.69 -6.72
C TYR A 18 8.42 11.01 -7.40
N LYS A 19 8.10 10.36 -8.53
CA LYS A 19 6.78 10.49 -9.18
C LYS A 19 5.66 9.97 -8.26
N ILE A 20 5.86 8.80 -7.65
CA ILE A 20 4.89 8.21 -6.72
C ILE A 20 4.82 8.98 -5.41
N LEU A 21 5.95 9.43 -4.88
CA LEU A 21 5.98 10.28 -3.68
C LEU A 21 5.17 11.56 -3.89
N LYS A 22 5.32 12.19 -5.05
CA LYS A 22 4.53 13.38 -5.43
C LYS A 22 3.03 13.04 -5.58
N SER A 23 2.68 11.94 -6.24
CA SER A 23 1.26 11.55 -6.40
C SER A 23 0.59 11.19 -5.07
N GLN A 24 1.34 10.59 -4.14
CA GLN A 24 0.90 10.32 -2.77
C GLN A 24 1.02 11.53 -1.83
N LYS A 25 1.39 12.72 -2.35
CA LYS A 25 1.55 13.97 -1.57
C LYS A 25 2.51 13.82 -0.38
N GLY A 26 3.57 13.03 -0.54
CA GLY A 26 4.54 12.75 0.52
C GLY A 26 4.00 11.85 1.63
N LYS A 27 2.84 11.19 1.45
CA LYS A 27 2.19 10.38 2.47
C LYS A 27 2.28 8.88 2.21
N CYS A 28 2.25 8.11 3.28
CA CYS A 28 2.19 6.66 3.28
C CYS A 28 0.84 6.20 2.73
N PHE A 29 0.88 5.33 1.73
CA PHE A 29 -0.31 4.82 1.05
C PHE A 29 -1.37 4.24 2.02
N LEU A 30 -0.94 3.54 3.08
CA LEU A 30 -1.86 2.89 4.03
C LEU A 30 -2.31 3.74 5.21
N THR A 31 -1.52 4.75 5.63
CA THR A 31 -1.77 5.43 6.92
C THR A 31 -1.86 6.94 6.83
N GLY A 32 -1.49 7.54 5.69
CA GLY A 32 -1.45 9.00 5.57
C GLY A 32 -0.33 9.68 6.37
N ARG A 33 0.53 8.94 7.08
CA ARG A 33 1.74 9.48 7.74
C ARG A 33 2.73 9.99 6.71
N ASP A 34 3.59 10.94 7.09
CA ASP A 34 4.68 11.37 6.22
C ASP A 34 5.63 10.21 5.87
N VAL A 35 6.14 10.24 4.65
CA VAL A 35 7.12 9.29 4.12
C VAL A 35 8.36 10.06 3.70
N TYR A 36 9.51 9.62 4.19
CA TYR A 36 10.82 10.17 3.86
C TYR A 36 11.61 9.15 3.02
N PRO A 37 12.52 9.59 2.15
CA PRO A 37 13.31 8.66 1.33
C PRO A 37 14.05 7.57 2.13
N VAL A 38 14.40 7.85 3.39
CA VAL A 38 15.10 6.91 4.29
C VAL A 38 14.21 5.79 4.84
N ASP A 39 12.89 5.99 4.93
CA ASP A 39 11.95 5.05 5.56
C ASP A 39 10.92 4.44 4.58
N ALA A 40 10.90 4.95 3.35
CA ALA A 40 10.01 4.55 2.29
C ALA A 40 10.42 3.22 1.67
N LEU A 41 9.47 2.29 1.60
CA LEU A 41 9.58 1.08 0.79
C LEU A 41 8.52 1.11 -0.31
N ASN A 42 8.90 0.65 -1.51
CA ASN A 42 7.97 0.46 -2.60
C ASN A 42 7.35 -0.95 -2.52
N GLU A 43 6.03 -1.01 -2.54
CA GLU A 43 5.27 -2.26 -2.55
C GLU A 43 4.20 -2.19 -3.63
N HIS A 44 3.52 -3.31 -3.89
CA HIS A 44 2.47 -3.35 -4.90
C HIS A 44 1.11 -2.92 -4.34
N ILE A 45 0.33 -2.13 -5.09
CA ILE A 45 -1.05 -1.74 -4.72
C ILE A 45 -1.92 -3.00 -4.61
N LEU A 46 -1.98 -3.80 -5.68
CA LEU A 46 -2.46 -5.17 -5.64
C LEU A 46 -1.27 -6.12 -5.51
N PRO A 47 -1.17 -6.92 -4.43
CA PRO A 47 -0.09 -7.90 -4.27
C PRO A 47 0.06 -8.83 -5.47
N LEU A 48 1.30 -9.20 -5.82
CA LEU A 48 1.57 -10.14 -6.92
C LEU A 48 0.84 -11.48 -6.73
N ARG A 49 0.81 -12.00 -5.49
CA ARG A 49 0.12 -13.25 -5.15
C ARG A 49 -1.41 -13.17 -5.23
N LYS A 50 -1.95 -11.98 -5.51
CA LYS A 50 -3.39 -11.69 -5.66
C LYS A 50 -3.72 -11.18 -7.06
N GLY A 51 -2.88 -11.50 -8.05
CA GLY A 51 -3.09 -11.11 -9.45
C GLY A 51 -2.56 -9.73 -9.81
N GLY A 52 -1.81 -9.06 -8.93
CA GLY A 52 -1.11 -7.83 -9.26
C GLY A 52 0.07 -8.05 -10.21
N GLU A 53 0.38 -7.04 -11.01
CA GLU A 53 1.52 -7.05 -11.93
C GLU A 53 2.66 -6.17 -11.41
N HIS A 54 3.90 -6.48 -11.81
CA HIS A 54 5.05 -5.61 -11.49
C HIS A 54 5.20 -4.54 -12.56
N GLU A 55 4.51 -3.41 -12.35
CA GLU A 55 4.43 -2.27 -13.27
C GLU A 55 4.22 -0.97 -12.51
N PHE A 56 4.57 0.17 -13.13
CA PHE A 56 4.51 1.49 -12.47
C PHE A 56 3.16 1.79 -11.82
N LYS A 57 2.04 1.52 -12.52
CA LYS A 57 0.69 1.82 -12.02
C LYS A 57 0.28 0.97 -10.80
N ASN A 58 0.99 -0.12 -10.52
CA ASN A 58 0.73 -1.00 -9.41
C ASN A 58 1.76 -0.83 -8.28
N ILE A 59 2.53 0.25 -8.23
CA ILE A 59 3.48 0.53 -7.13
C ILE A 59 2.93 1.63 -6.22
N CYS A 60 3.09 1.46 -4.91
CA CYS A 60 2.86 2.49 -3.91
C CYS A 60 4.03 2.56 -2.91
N LEU A 61 4.16 3.71 -2.23
CA LEU A 61 5.13 3.91 -1.16
C LEU A 61 4.46 3.77 0.21
N VAL A 62 5.08 2.99 1.07
CA VAL A 62 4.67 2.78 2.46
C VAL A 62 5.87 2.92 3.39
N ILE A 63 5.61 3.27 4.65
CA ILE A 63 6.65 3.24 5.68
C ILE A 63 7.09 1.80 5.95
N SER A 64 8.38 1.62 6.25
CA SER A 64 9.01 0.31 6.43
C SER A 64 8.22 -0.70 7.29
N PRO A 65 7.63 -0.33 8.45
CA PRO A 65 6.87 -1.28 9.28
C PRO A 65 5.66 -1.92 8.59
N LEU A 66 5.11 -1.28 7.55
CA LEU A 66 3.89 -1.74 6.87
C LEU A 66 4.17 -2.48 5.55
N ALA A 67 5.42 -2.49 5.08
CA ALA A 67 5.76 -3.04 3.76
C ALA A 67 5.44 -4.53 3.66
N LYS A 68 5.80 -5.32 4.68
CA LYS A 68 5.47 -6.75 4.71
C LYS A 68 3.95 -6.99 4.65
N LEU A 69 3.18 -6.17 5.34
CA LEU A 69 1.72 -6.28 5.32
C LEU A 69 1.19 -5.99 3.91
N LYS A 70 1.62 -4.89 3.30
CA LYS A 70 1.23 -4.48 1.94
C LYS A 70 1.64 -5.47 0.85
N ARG A 71 2.76 -6.17 1.02
CA ARG A 71 3.24 -7.23 0.12
C ARG A 71 2.27 -8.41 0.01
N TYR A 72 1.50 -8.62 1.06
CA TYR A 72 0.76 -9.85 1.27
C TYR A 72 -0.76 -9.63 1.21
N PHE A 73 -1.24 -8.49 1.69
CA PHE A 73 -2.67 -8.22 1.81
C PHE A 73 -3.09 -7.03 0.94
N THR A 74 -4.34 -7.08 0.47
CA THR A 74 -4.98 -5.90 -0.13
C THR A 74 -5.21 -4.85 0.94
N GLU A 75 -5.45 -3.60 0.52
CA GLU A 75 -5.81 -2.54 1.45
C GLU A 75 -7.07 -2.90 2.26
N GLU A 76 -8.09 -3.43 1.60
CA GLU A 76 -9.34 -3.87 2.23
C GLU A 76 -9.10 -4.92 3.34
N GLU A 77 -8.29 -5.95 3.07
CA GLU A 77 -7.94 -6.95 4.08
C GLU A 77 -7.20 -6.34 5.26
N ILE A 78 -6.29 -5.39 5.00
CA ILE A 78 -5.54 -4.69 6.03
C ILE A 78 -6.48 -3.88 6.92
N VAL A 79 -7.43 -3.16 6.33
CA VAL A 79 -8.42 -2.37 7.06
C VAL A 79 -9.31 -3.27 7.91
N HIS A 80 -9.76 -4.40 7.38
CA HIS A 80 -10.55 -5.36 8.16
C HIS A 80 -9.76 -5.98 9.31
N MET A 81 -8.51 -6.41 9.08
CA MET A 81 -7.64 -6.90 10.14
C MET A 81 -7.39 -5.83 11.22
N ALA A 82 -7.14 -4.58 10.81
CA ALA A 82 -6.97 -3.48 11.75
C ALA A 82 -8.24 -3.23 12.56
N ALA A 83 -9.42 -3.29 11.94
CA ALA A 83 -10.70 -3.16 12.63
C ALA A 83 -10.93 -4.29 13.64
N ASP A 84 -10.58 -5.54 13.31
CA ASP A 84 -10.68 -6.68 14.23
C ASP A 84 -9.73 -6.52 15.43
N ILE A 85 -8.49 -6.09 15.18
CA ILE A 85 -7.50 -5.79 16.23
C ILE A 85 -8.03 -4.69 17.15
N LEU A 86 -8.55 -3.60 16.59
CA LEU A 86 -9.10 -2.48 17.37
C LEU A 86 -10.37 -2.87 18.13
N LYS A 87 -11.23 -3.71 17.55
CA LYS A 87 -12.41 -4.23 18.24
C LYS A 87 -12.03 -5.10 19.45
N PHE A 88 -10.96 -5.90 19.34
CA PHE A 88 -10.57 -6.82 20.41
C PHE A 88 -9.59 -6.21 21.43
N LYS A 89 -8.69 -5.33 20.99
CA LYS A 89 -7.60 -4.77 21.80
C LYS A 89 -7.63 -3.25 21.93
N GLY A 90 -8.49 -2.55 21.18
CA GLY A 90 -8.49 -1.09 21.09
C GLY A 90 -8.64 -0.41 22.43
N GLU A 91 -9.57 -0.87 23.28
CA GLU A 91 -9.82 -0.28 24.60
C GLU A 91 -8.55 -0.22 25.46
N LYS A 92 -7.73 -1.29 25.44
CA LYS A 92 -6.45 -1.34 26.16
C LYS A 92 -5.48 -0.24 25.71
N TYR A 93 -5.56 0.19 24.45
CA TYR A 93 -4.68 1.19 23.85
C TYR A 93 -5.37 2.56 23.66
N GLY A 94 -6.55 2.77 24.27
CA GLY A 94 -7.28 4.04 24.16
C GLY A 94 -8.00 4.26 22.83
N TYR A 95 -8.31 3.20 22.09
CA TYR A 95 -9.06 3.27 20.84
C TYR A 95 -10.45 2.65 20.98
N THR A 96 -11.46 3.34 20.45
CA THR A 96 -12.83 2.84 20.32
C THR A 96 -13.22 2.88 18.86
N LEU A 97 -13.96 1.87 18.40
CA LEU A 97 -14.37 1.74 17.01
C LEU A 97 -15.90 1.83 16.94
N GLU A 98 -16.40 2.95 16.43
CA GLU A 98 -17.84 3.18 16.22
C GLU A 98 -18.18 2.93 14.76
N ARG A 99 -19.21 2.11 14.51
CA ARG A 99 -19.80 2.04 13.17
C ARG A 99 -20.89 3.10 13.10
N PRO A 100 -20.88 4.00 12.10
CA PRO A 100 -21.99 4.93 11.93
C PRO A 100 -23.27 4.14 11.74
N ASN A 101 -24.31 4.46 12.53
CA ASN A 101 -25.65 3.89 12.37
C ASN A 101 -26.07 4.07 10.90
N GLY A 102 -26.28 2.94 10.23
CA GLY A 102 -26.27 2.86 8.78
C GLY A 102 -27.20 3.86 8.11
N ARG A 103 -26.68 4.59 7.12
CA ARG A 103 -27.51 4.97 5.98
C ARG A 103 -27.83 3.69 5.23
N ARG A 104 -28.93 3.04 5.60
CA ARG A 104 -29.66 2.15 4.67
C ARG A 104 -29.99 3.04 3.47
N LYS A 105 -29.31 2.80 2.34
CA LYS A 105 -29.82 3.20 1.03
C LYS A 105 -30.72 2.09 0.54
#